data_AF-A0A4Y7NKV7-F1
#
_entry.id   AF-A0A4Y7NKV7-F1
#
_cell.length_a   1.000
_cell.length_b   1.000
_cell.length_c   1.000
_cell.angle_alpha   90.00
_cell.angle_beta   90.00
_cell.angle_gamma   90.00
#
_symmetry.space_group_name_H-M   'P 1'
#
loop_
_entity.id
_entity.type
_entity.pdbx_description
1 polymer ?
#
loop_
_entity_poly.entity_id
_entity_poly.type
_entity_poly.pdbx_seq_one_letter_code
_entity_poly.pdbx_strand_id
1 'polypeptide(L)'
;MSDSEGNLELFFQSKLEEGEKLLEKLRLHFSSLDGIVKLERKIRAEIKFLHKLKESPNPVKKEHILSSNLRSLSSILQILENCEDPVAVLKPFKVDNGCVSRIEVDVVSDGGAVWQKAIARKPEALYDIFKGKTSCAQKSVVDHARIYLECANLHPHFFIPPKVVFHFKQGVSRTLAEKLIKQGISVEGEVQEIESDTDTSDYEDSSTDCDEASTLTIETSSPSFEYPISNDKVFLDITSMVAYVSSMTSGGASFIFPKPIYNQQAEWERNSPAKPKLDELFEGKQLVTCSLAFQDFKGLVDKMGGPGEKERTNALLSRLQVVADEPSQRVANMQITANIKKRSKVIFGTADRLGIAIVTANTGFVRSAFGQGVEIAFHPHEPRVLTEQQEAFSQRLE
;
A
#
# COMPACT_ATOMS: atom_id res chain seq x y z
N MET A 1 23.18 44.15 -19.64
CA MET A 1 23.52 43.24 -18.52
C MET A 1 22.47 43.27 -17.39
N SER A 2 21.52 44.22 -17.36
CA SER A 2 20.43 44.30 -16.36
C SER A 2 19.26 43.34 -16.61
N ASP A 3 18.96 42.99 -17.86
CA ASP A 3 17.77 42.17 -18.19
C ASP A 3 17.90 40.69 -17.83
N SER A 4 19.14 40.15 -17.70
CA SER A 4 19.35 38.74 -17.35
C SER A 4 19.27 38.47 -15.85
N GLU A 5 19.71 39.41 -15.01
CA GLU A 5 19.67 39.26 -13.54
C GLU A 5 18.24 39.41 -13.00
N GLY A 6 17.46 40.38 -13.51
CA GLY A 6 16.06 40.56 -13.13
C GLY A 6 15.16 39.36 -13.50
N ASN A 7 15.44 38.73 -14.64
CA ASN A 7 14.72 37.53 -15.08
C ASN A 7 15.06 36.29 -14.22
N LEU A 8 16.30 36.20 -13.75
CA LEU A 8 16.75 35.10 -12.88
C LEU A 8 16.14 35.19 -11.47
N GLU A 9 16.07 36.39 -10.91
CA GLU A 9 15.48 36.65 -9.60
C GLU A 9 13.96 36.36 -9.59
N LEU A 10 13.24 36.79 -10.64
CA LEU A 10 11.83 36.44 -10.83
C LEU A 10 11.63 34.92 -10.96
N PHE A 11 12.54 34.23 -11.64
CA PHE A 11 12.49 32.78 -11.80
C PHE A 11 12.73 32.05 -10.46
N PHE A 12 13.63 32.55 -9.61
CA PHE A 12 13.82 32.06 -8.24
C PHE A 12 12.56 32.24 -7.39
N GLN A 13 11.99 33.44 -7.40
CA GLN A 13 10.80 33.76 -6.62
C GLN A 13 9.62 32.87 -7.03
N SER A 14 9.42 32.69 -8.35
CA SER A 14 8.40 31.77 -8.88
C SER A 14 8.58 30.33 -8.38
N LYS A 15 9.82 29.83 -8.30
CA LYS A 15 10.12 28.47 -7.81
C LYS A 15 9.91 28.32 -6.31
N LEU A 16 10.26 29.34 -5.52
CA LEU A 16 9.98 29.35 -4.08
C LEU A 16 8.48 29.37 -3.81
N GLU A 17 7.73 30.19 -4.53
CA GLU A 17 6.27 30.23 -4.45
C GLU A 17 5.63 28.90 -4.87
N GLU A 18 6.17 28.23 -5.90
CA GLU A 18 5.75 26.87 -6.27
C GLU A 18 5.94 25.91 -5.08
N GLY A 19 7.12 25.92 -4.45
CA GLY A 19 7.42 25.09 -3.29
C GLY A 19 6.46 25.34 -2.11
N GLU A 20 6.23 26.60 -1.75
CA GLU A 20 5.32 26.97 -0.65
C GLU A 20 3.86 26.57 -0.95
N LYS A 21 3.39 26.78 -2.19
CA LYS A 21 2.05 26.31 -2.63
C LYS A 21 1.90 24.80 -2.51
N LEU A 22 2.95 24.02 -2.81
CA LEU A 22 2.91 22.56 -2.63
C LEU A 22 2.78 22.18 -1.16
N LEU A 23 3.45 22.89 -0.24
CA LEU A 23 3.35 22.65 1.20
C LEU A 23 1.97 23.00 1.76
N GLU A 24 1.39 24.10 1.31
CA GLU A 24 0.05 24.51 1.73
C GLU A 24 -1.00 23.46 1.32
N LYS A 25 -0.98 23.03 0.05
CA LYS A 25 -1.86 21.97 -0.46
C LYS A 25 -1.74 20.67 0.33
N LEU A 26 -0.51 20.25 0.63
CA LEU A 26 -0.24 19.03 1.40
C LEU A 26 -0.91 19.04 2.78
N ARG A 27 -0.80 20.16 3.49
CA ARG A 27 -1.34 20.28 4.85
C ARG A 27 -2.86 20.29 4.89
N LEU A 28 -3.49 20.87 3.87
CA LEU A 28 -4.94 21.00 3.80
C LEU A 28 -5.62 19.68 3.43
N HIS A 29 -5.06 18.91 2.49
CA HIS A 29 -5.79 17.80 1.86
C HIS A 29 -5.33 16.40 2.30
N PHE A 30 -4.10 16.23 2.82
CA PHE A 30 -3.49 14.90 2.98
C PHE A 30 -2.87 14.65 4.37
N SER A 31 -3.36 15.33 5.41
CA SER A 31 -2.75 15.33 6.75
C SER A 31 -2.69 13.96 7.44
N SER A 32 -3.57 13.01 7.08
CA SER A 32 -3.63 11.66 7.63
C SER A 32 -2.93 10.58 6.77
N LEU A 33 -2.39 10.96 5.60
CA LEU A 33 -1.82 10.00 4.64
C LEU A 33 -0.48 9.44 5.10
N ASP A 34 -0.28 8.12 5.00
CA ASP A 34 1.01 7.49 5.33
C ASP A 34 2.13 8.04 4.43
N GLY A 35 3.25 8.42 5.03
CA GLY A 35 4.40 9.00 4.33
C GLY A 35 4.31 10.49 4.00
N ILE A 36 3.22 11.19 4.36
CA ILE A 36 3.05 12.61 4.01
C ILE A 36 4.13 13.51 4.60
N VAL A 37 4.53 13.25 5.85
CA VAL A 37 5.60 13.98 6.54
C VAL A 37 6.94 13.84 5.79
N LYS A 38 7.17 12.70 5.14
CA LYS A 38 8.37 12.45 4.34
C LYS A 38 8.35 13.28 3.06
N LEU A 39 7.20 13.38 2.39
CA LEU A 39 7.03 14.23 1.21
C LEU A 39 7.18 15.71 1.59
N GLU A 40 6.56 16.16 2.68
CA GLU A 40 6.71 17.52 3.21
C GLU A 40 8.18 17.87 3.46
N ARG A 41 8.93 16.96 4.11
CA ARG A 41 10.37 17.14 4.35
C ARG A 41 11.18 17.26 3.06
N LYS A 42 10.86 16.48 2.01
CA LYS A 42 11.53 16.58 0.71
C LYS A 42 11.28 17.94 0.05
N ILE A 43 10.06 18.46 0.10
CA ILE A 43 9.72 19.78 -0.46
C ILE A 43 10.44 20.90 0.32
N ARG A 44 10.41 20.85 1.65
CA ARG A 44 11.14 21.83 2.49
C ARG A 44 12.64 21.83 2.24
N ALA A 45 13.23 20.65 2.03
CA ALA A 45 14.66 20.54 1.70
C ALA A 45 14.98 21.24 0.37
N GLU A 46 14.09 21.14 -0.60
CA GLU A 46 14.22 21.77 -1.91
C GLU A 46 14.05 23.30 -1.83
N ILE A 47 13.07 23.80 -1.08
CA ILE A 47 12.92 25.24 -0.79
C ILE A 47 14.18 25.78 -0.11
N LYS A 48 14.72 25.05 0.88
CA LYS A 48 15.95 25.43 1.57
C LYS A 48 17.16 25.45 0.63
N PHE A 49 17.23 24.51 -0.32
CA PHE A 49 18.26 24.49 -1.36
C PHE A 49 18.17 25.74 -2.25
N LEU A 50 16.96 26.12 -2.68
CA LEU A 50 16.73 27.32 -3.48
C LEU A 50 17.11 28.60 -2.72
N HIS A 51 16.75 28.72 -1.44
CA HIS A 51 17.20 29.85 -0.60
C HIS A 51 18.72 29.92 -0.49
N LYS A 52 19.40 28.80 -0.24
CA LYS A 52 20.87 28.77 -0.16
C LYS A 52 21.55 29.12 -1.48
N LEU A 53 20.97 28.71 -2.61
CA LEU A 53 21.47 29.09 -3.93
C LEU A 53 21.36 30.61 -4.14
N LYS A 54 20.24 31.21 -3.71
CA LYS A 54 20.02 32.67 -3.79
C LYS A 54 21.03 33.46 -2.94
N GLU A 55 21.40 32.94 -1.79
CA GLU A 55 22.38 33.55 -0.88
C GLU A 55 23.84 33.28 -1.27
N SER A 56 24.10 32.48 -2.31
CA SER A 56 25.44 32.09 -2.70
C SER A 56 26.21 33.24 -3.36
N PRO A 57 27.48 33.48 -2.98
CA PRO A 57 28.31 34.52 -3.61
C PRO A 57 28.79 34.15 -5.04
N ASN A 58 28.52 32.93 -5.51
CA ASN A 58 28.93 32.45 -6.82
C ASN A 58 27.84 32.73 -7.89
N PRO A 59 28.22 32.98 -9.15
CA PRO A 59 27.26 33.22 -10.22
C PRO A 59 26.38 31.98 -10.46
N VAL A 60 25.09 32.09 -10.14
CA VAL A 60 24.12 31.03 -10.32
C VAL A 60 23.63 31.01 -11.76
N LYS A 61 23.85 29.89 -12.46
CA LYS A 61 23.26 29.62 -13.77
C LYS A 61 21.82 29.10 -13.62
N LYS A 62 20.99 29.40 -14.63
CA LYS A 62 19.60 28.90 -14.78
C LYS A 62 19.52 27.36 -14.66
N GLU A 63 20.53 26.64 -15.11
CA GLU A 63 20.64 25.18 -15.01
C GLU A 63 20.61 24.67 -13.56
N HIS A 64 21.21 25.40 -12.61
CA HIS A 64 21.17 25.03 -11.19
C HIS A 64 19.76 25.15 -10.61
N ILE A 65 18.96 26.10 -11.09
CA ILE A 65 17.56 26.26 -10.68
C ILE A 65 16.68 25.20 -11.35
N LEU A 66 16.94 24.89 -12.63
CA LEU A 66 16.24 23.83 -13.37
C LEU A 66 16.54 22.42 -12.85
N SER A 67 17.66 22.24 -12.14
CA SER A 67 18.02 20.98 -11.47
C SER A 67 17.16 20.68 -10.22
N SER A 68 16.28 21.61 -9.84
CA SER A 68 15.40 21.46 -8.70
C SER A 68 14.44 20.27 -8.83
N ASN A 69 14.30 19.48 -7.76
CA ASN A 69 13.38 18.36 -7.72
C ASN A 69 11.90 18.78 -7.55
N LEU A 70 11.60 20.08 -7.42
CA LEU A 70 10.23 20.57 -7.23
C LEU A 70 9.27 20.06 -8.31
N ARG A 71 9.72 19.92 -9.56
CA ARG A 71 8.88 19.39 -10.64
C ARG A 71 8.46 17.95 -10.38
N SER A 72 9.38 17.11 -9.91
CA SER A 72 9.08 15.72 -9.56
C SER A 72 8.12 15.66 -8.39
N LEU A 73 8.34 16.47 -7.35
CA LEU A 73 7.49 16.52 -6.15
C LEU A 73 6.08 17.05 -6.47
N SER A 74 5.98 18.06 -7.35
CA SER A 74 4.72 18.56 -7.89
C SER A 74 3.96 17.47 -8.66
N SER A 75 4.66 16.61 -9.40
CA SER A 75 4.03 15.50 -10.13
C SER A 75 3.39 14.48 -9.18
N ILE A 76 4.05 14.18 -8.05
CA ILE A 76 3.49 13.30 -7.01
C ILE A 76 2.21 13.90 -6.42
N LEU A 77 2.19 15.22 -6.19
CA LEU A 77 0.98 15.89 -5.70
C LEU A 77 -0.17 15.90 -6.70
N GLN A 78 0.13 16.09 -7.98
CA GLN A 78 -0.88 15.98 -9.03
C GLN A 78 -1.49 14.58 -9.10
N ILE A 79 -0.69 13.54 -8.88
CA ILE A 79 -1.20 12.17 -8.80
C ILE A 79 -2.14 12.03 -7.58
N LEU A 80 -1.71 12.49 -6.40
CA LEU A 80 -2.52 12.45 -5.17
C LEU A 80 -3.86 13.19 -5.30
N GLU A 81 -3.90 14.29 -6.06
CA GLU A 81 -5.13 15.07 -6.28
C GLU A 81 -6.14 14.37 -7.20
N ASN A 82 -5.68 13.48 -8.07
CA ASN A 82 -6.51 12.87 -9.13
C ASN A 82 -6.79 11.38 -8.91
N CYS A 83 -6.06 10.71 -8.02
CA CYS A 83 -6.26 9.29 -7.76
C CYS A 83 -7.38 9.04 -6.75
N GLU A 84 -8.04 7.89 -6.89
CA GLU A 84 -9.06 7.43 -5.95
C GLU A 84 -8.40 6.78 -4.71
N ASP A 85 -8.95 7.06 -3.52
CA ASP A 85 -8.53 6.51 -2.22
C ASP A 85 -6.99 6.39 -2.01
N PRO A 86 -6.24 7.51 -1.93
CA PRO A 86 -4.82 7.47 -1.66
C PRO A 86 -4.54 6.93 -0.25
N VAL A 87 -3.70 5.90 -0.14
CA VAL A 87 -3.36 5.25 1.14
C VAL A 87 -1.95 5.52 1.62
N ALA A 88 -0.99 5.75 0.71
CA ALA A 88 0.38 6.08 1.10
C ALA A 88 1.14 6.85 0.02
N VAL A 89 2.17 7.59 0.42
CA VAL A 89 3.07 8.33 -0.46
C VAL A 89 4.54 8.04 -0.11
N LEU A 90 5.41 7.93 -1.11
CA LEU A 90 6.85 7.61 -0.95
C LEU A 90 7.09 6.34 -0.10
N LYS A 91 6.26 5.31 -0.32
CA LYS A 91 6.25 4.08 0.47
C LYS A 91 7.34 3.11 -0.03
N PRO A 92 8.25 2.65 0.83
CA PRO A 92 9.28 1.70 0.44
C PRO A 92 8.73 0.27 0.41
N PHE A 93 9.07 -0.48 -0.63
CA PHE A 93 8.81 -1.91 -0.79
C PHE A 93 10.12 -2.66 -1.02
N LYS A 94 10.19 -3.90 -0.56
CA LYS A 94 11.40 -4.73 -0.70
C LYS A 94 11.38 -5.43 -2.05
N VAL A 95 12.54 -5.76 -2.56
CA VAL A 95 12.68 -6.59 -3.76
C VAL A 95 13.58 -7.76 -3.39
N ASP A 96 13.13 -8.98 -3.67
CA ASP A 96 13.94 -10.18 -3.46
C ASP A 96 14.96 -10.34 -4.59
N ASN A 97 16.19 -10.73 -4.23
CA ASN A 97 17.24 -11.21 -5.14
C ASN A 97 17.57 -10.34 -6.37
N GLY A 98 17.43 -9.01 -6.30
CA GLY A 98 17.83 -8.08 -7.36
C GLY A 98 19.05 -7.20 -7.01
N CYS A 99 19.63 -6.52 -8.00
CA CYS A 99 20.65 -5.47 -7.79
C CYS A 99 20.17 -4.29 -6.94
N VAL A 100 18.86 -4.17 -6.70
CA VAL A 100 18.22 -3.13 -5.89
C VAL A 100 17.42 -3.82 -4.80
N SER A 101 17.72 -3.52 -3.53
CA SER A 101 17.07 -4.18 -2.38
C SER A 101 15.71 -3.59 -2.00
N ARG A 102 15.38 -2.41 -2.52
CA ARG A 102 14.13 -1.70 -2.25
C ARG A 102 13.75 -0.74 -3.37
N ILE A 103 12.47 -0.61 -3.66
CA ILE A 103 11.92 0.49 -4.44
C ILE A 103 11.08 1.41 -3.56
N GLU A 104 10.99 2.67 -3.95
CA GLU A 104 10.09 3.66 -3.31
C GLU A 104 8.98 3.97 -4.30
N VAL A 105 7.77 3.49 -4.01
CA VAL A 105 6.56 3.79 -4.80
C VAL A 105 6.12 5.21 -4.45
N ASP A 106 5.86 6.04 -5.47
CA ASP A 106 5.61 7.45 -5.24
C ASP A 106 4.23 7.67 -4.61
N VAL A 107 3.19 7.03 -5.14
CA VAL A 107 1.83 7.03 -4.58
C VAL A 107 1.25 5.61 -4.62
N VAL A 108 0.62 5.19 -3.53
CA VAL A 108 -0.20 3.99 -3.46
C VAL A 108 -1.65 4.44 -3.28
N SER A 109 -2.53 4.00 -4.17
CA SER A 109 -3.94 4.44 -4.26
C SER A 109 -4.88 3.26 -4.46
N ASP A 110 -6.18 3.54 -4.57
CA ASP A 110 -7.24 2.56 -4.74
C ASP A 110 -7.19 1.50 -3.63
N GLY A 111 -7.14 1.97 -2.37
CA GLY A 111 -7.00 1.13 -1.18
C GLY A 111 -5.66 0.38 -1.03
N GLY A 112 -4.77 0.45 -2.03
CA GLY A 112 -3.56 -0.36 -2.12
C GLY A 112 -3.40 -1.11 -3.44
N ALA A 113 -4.46 -1.16 -4.27
CA ALA A 113 -4.49 -1.92 -5.51
C ALA A 113 -3.72 -1.27 -6.67
N VAL A 114 -3.36 0.02 -6.57
CA VAL A 114 -2.67 0.74 -7.64
C VAL A 114 -1.39 1.41 -7.11
N TRP A 115 -0.28 1.16 -7.81
CA TRP A 115 1.02 1.77 -7.56
C TRP A 115 1.35 2.76 -8.66
N GLN A 116 1.56 4.02 -8.29
CA GLN A 116 1.74 5.11 -9.23
C GLN A 116 3.17 5.68 -9.13
N LYS A 117 3.81 5.85 -10.28
CA LYS A 117 5.15 6.42 -10.44
C LYS A 117 5.08 7.74 -11.18
N ALA A 118 5.62 8.79 -10.58
CA ALA A 118 5.80 10.07 -11.25
C ALA A 118 7.09 10.09 -12.08
N ILE A 119 6.97 10.36 -13.37
CA ILE A 119 8.10 10.55 -14.30
C ILE A 119 8.09 12.00 -14.80
N ALA A 120 9.05 12.79 -14.29
CA ALA A 120 9.18 14.20 -14.62
C ALA A 120 10.30 14.50 -15.64
N ARG A 121 10.94 13.49 -16.24
CA ARG A 121 11.99 13.68 -17.26
C ARG A 121 11.37 14.01 -18.63
N LYS A 122 12.16 14.64 -19.50
CA LYS A 122 11.77 14.94 -20.88
C LYS A 122 11.72 13.67 -21.75
N PRO A 123 10.84 13.60 -22.75
CA PRO A 123 10.73 12.45 -23.65
C PRO A 123 12.05 12.08 -24.35
N GLU A 124 12.79 13.07 -24.86
CA GLU A 124 14.04 12.84 -25.60
C GLU A 124 15.10 12.22 -24.70
N ALA A 125 15.24 12.74 -23.48
CA ALA A 125 16.18 12.21 -22.50
C ALA A 125 15.83 10.77 -22.07
N LEU A 126 14.53 10.44 -21.98
CA LEU A 126 14.09 9.07 -21.70
C LEU A 126 14.43 8.13 -22.85
N TYR A 127 14.25 8.57 -24.09
CA TYR A 127 14.55 7.81 -25.29
C TYR A 127 16.06 7.58 -25.48
N ASP A 128 16.89 8.61 -25.24
CA ASP A 128 18.34 8.50 -25.33
C ASP A 128 18.92 7.48 -24.32
N ILE A 129 18.41 7.49 -23.08
CA ILE A 129 18.78 6.50 -22.07
C ILE A 129 18.37 5.10 -22.53
N PHE A 130 17.15 4.95 -23.07
CA PHE A 130 16.68 3.67 -23.58
C PHE A 130 17.53 3.12 -24.75
N LYS A 131 18.02 4.00 -25.63
CA LYS A 131 18.92 3.63 -26.73
C LYS A 131 20.39 3.45 -26.31
N GLY A 132 20.70 3.55 -25.01
CA GLY A 132 22.07 3.40 -24.51
C GLY A 132 23.01 4.55 -24.88
N LYS A 133 22.47 5.71 -25.28
CA LYS A 133 23.27 6.91 -25.63
C LYS A 133 23.80 7.67 -24.41
N THR A 134 23.51 7.19 -23.20
CA THR A 134 23.95 7.78 -21.92
C THR A 134 24.93 6.88 -21.18
N SER A 135 25.52 7.36 -20.09
CA SER A 135 26.48 6.57 -19.31
C SER A 135 25.91 5.22 -18.85
N CYS A 136 26.74 4.18 -18.91
CA CYS A 136 26.42 2.76 -18.64
C CYS A 136 25.74 2.50 -17.27
N ALA A 137 25.80 3.44 -16.32
CA ALA A 137 25.21 3.31 -15.00
C ALA A 137 23.72 3.71 -14.91
N GLN A 138 23.12 4.33 -15.94
CA GLN A 138 21.73 4.78 -15.88
C GLN A 138 20.75 3.69 -16.36
N LYS A 139 19.88 3.25 -15.45
CA LYS A 139 18.75 2.37 -15.79
C LYS A 139 17.70 3.12 -16.61
N SER A 140 17.16 2.46 -17.62
CA SER A 140 16.07 3.01 -18.44
C SER A 140 14.74 2.99 -17.69
N VAL A 141 13.75 3.74 -18.21
CA VAL A 141 12.37 3.69 -17.69
C VAL A 141 11.76 2.29 -17.85
N VAL A 142 12.18 1.54 -18.87
CA VAL A 142 11.77 0.15 -19.13
C VAL A 142 12.37 -0.79 -18.08
N ASP A 143 13.61 -0.56 -17.65
CA ASP A 143 14.20 -1.34 -16.55
C ASP A 143 13.53 -1.03 -15.21
N HIS A 144 13.15 0.23 -14.99
CA HIS A 144 12.37 0.60 -13.81
C HIS A 144 11.00 -0.08 -13.82
N ALA A 145 10.32 -0.12 -14.97
CA ALA A 145 9.05 -0.82 -15.13
C ALA A 145 9.14 -2.30 -14.73
N ARG A 146 10.19 -3.00 -15.20
CA ARG A 146 10.43 -4.41 -14.85
C ARG A 146 10.56 -4.60 -13.33
N ILE A 147 11.38 -3.77 -12.68
CA ILE A 147 11.59 -3.85 -11.22
C ILE A 147 10.29 -3.56 -10.46
N TYR A 148 9.47 -2.60 -10.93
CA TYR A 148 8.18 -2.31 -10.31
C TYR A 148 7.21 -3.49 -10.41
N LEU A 149 7.13 -4.13 -11.57
CA LEU A 149 6.27 -5.29 -11.79
C LEU A 149 6.73 -6.51 -10.98
N GLU A 150 8.03 -6.78 -10.95
CA GLU A 150 8.61 -7.82 -10.07
C GLU A 150 8.25 -7.56 -8.60
N CYS A 151 8.43 -6.31 -8.14
CA CYS A 151 8.11 -5.93 -6.76
C CYS A 151 6.61 -5.99 -6.46
N ALA A 152 5.74 -5.58 -7.39
CA ALA A 152 4.29 -5.67 -7.23
C ALA A 152 3.81 -7.13 -7.06
N ASN A 153 4.45 -8.07 -7.77
CA ASN A 153 4.18 -9.50 -7.61
C ASN A 153 4.62 -10.05 -6.24
N LEU A 154 5.66 -9.48 -5.64
CA LEU A 154 6.12 -9.85 -4.28
C LEU A 154 5.23 -9.28 -3.18
N HIS A 155 4.48 -8.21 -3.48
CA HIS A 155 3.68 -7.46 -2.52
C HIS A 155 2.20 -7.38 -2.95
N PRO A 156 1.50 -8.53 -3.05
CA PRO A 156 0.11 -8.56 -3.48
C PRO A 156 -0.83 -7.88 -2.46
N HIS A 157 -1.69 -6.99 -2.96
CA HIS A 157 -2.78 -6.39 -2.20
C HIS A 157 -4.01 -7.29 -2.29
N PHE A 158 -4.48 -7.82 -1.15
CA PHE A 158 -5.55 -8.84 -1.12
C PHE A 158 -5.31 -9.98 -2.12
N PHE A 159 -4.09 -10.52 -2.12
CA PHE A 159 -3.65 -11.63 -2.99
C PHE A 159 -3.55 -11.29 -4.49
N ILE A 160 -3.78 -10.02 -4.87
CA ILE A 160 -3.66 -9.54 -6.25
C ILE A 160 -2.46 -8.57 -6.35
N PRO A 161 -1.51 -8.80 -7.27
CA PRO A 161 -0.44 -7.84 -7.53
C PRO A 161 -1.00 -6.46 -7.90
N PRO A 162 -0.54 -5.37 -7.28
CA PRO A 162 -1.02 -4.02 -7.60
C PRO A 162 -0.76 -3.65 -9.06
N LYS A 163 -1.73 -2.97 -9.67
CA LYS A 163 -1.58 -2.37 -11.01
C LYS A 163 -0.53 -1.27 -10.95
N VAL A 164 0.44 -1.30 -11.86
CA VAL A 164 1.50 -0.28 -11.92
C VAL A 164 1.18 0.75 -13.01
N VAL A 165 1.16 2.03 -12.61
CA VAL A 165 0.87 3.18 -13.48
C VAL A 165 2.05 4.15 -13.49
N PHE A 166 2.53 4.53 -14.67
CA PHE A 166 3.59 5.51 -14.85
C PHE A 166 3.02 6.80 -15.45
N HIS A 167 3.17 7.91 -14.73
CA HIS A 167 2.66 9.22 -15.14
C HIS A 167 3.79 10.10 -15.69
N PHE A 168 3.75 10.41 -16.97
CA PHE A 168 4.74 11.18 -17.71
C PHE A 168 4.30 12.65 -17.83
N LYS A 169 4.79 13.50 -16.92
CA LYS A 169 4.39 14.92 -16.85
C LYS A 169 4.79 15.75 -18.07
N GLN A 170 5.88 15.38 -18.74
CA GLN A 170 6.38 16.05 -19.94
C GLN A 170 6.14 15.21 -21.22
N GLY A 171 5.30 14.18 -21.12
CA GLY A 171 5.03 13.23 -22.18
C GLY A 171 6.08 12.12 -22.32
N VAL A 172 5.85 11.23 -23.28
CA VAL A 172 6.65 10.04 -23.59
C VAL A 172 6.61 9.76 -25.09
N SER A 173 7.68 9.18 -25.65
CA SER A 173 7.67 8.79 -27.06
C SER A 173 6.69 7.64 -27.31
N ARG A 174 6.10 7.57 -28.52
CA ARG A 174 5.21 6.45 -28.90
C ARG A 174 5.90 5.11 -28.71
N THR A 175 7.13 4.98 -29.19
CA THR A 175 7.94 3.76 -29.08
C THR A 175 8.10 3.29 -27.62
N LEU A 176 8.38 4.22 -26.69
CA LEU A 176 8.52 3.90 -25.27
C LEU A 176 7.18 3.57 -24.61
N ALA A 177 6.12 4.32 -24.94
CA ALA A 177 4.79 4.07 -24.40
C ALA A 177 4.30 2.66 -24.78
N GLU A 178 4.41 2.28 -26.05
CA GLU A 178 4.03 0.96 -26.54
C GLU A 178 4.85 -0.15 -25.87
N LYS A 179 6.15 0.06 -25.68
CA LYS A 179 7.02 -0.90 -24.99
C LYS A 179 6.60 -1.11 -23.53
N LEU A 180 6.25 -0.04 -22.82
CA LEU A 180 5.80 -0.09 -21.42
C LEU A 180 4.43 -0.78 -21.30
N ILE A 181 3.50 -0.44 -22.20
CA ILE A 181 2.17 -1.07 -22.25
C ILE A 181 2.31 -2.57 -22.53
N LYS A 182 3.18 -2.97 -23.47
CA LYS A 182 3.47 -4.38 -23.76
C LYS A 182 4.06 -5.14 -22.56
N GLN A 183 4.72 -4.45 -21.63
CA GLN A 183 5.24 -5.04 -20.39
C GLN A 183 4.20 -5.11 -19.27
N GLY A 184 3.01 -4.52 -19.44
CA GLY A 184 1.96 -4.49 -18.42
C GLY A 184 1.91 -3.22 -17.57
N ILE A 185 2.65 -2.16 -17.94
CA ILE A 185 2.55 -0.84 -17.31
C ILE A 185 1.40 -0.06 -17.94
N SER A 186 0.57 0.55 -17.10
CA SER A 186 -0.36 1.59 -17.57
C SER A 186 0.36 2.91 -17.71
N VAL A 187 0.29 3.53 -18.89
CA VAL A 187 0.97 4.79 -19.20
C VAL A 187 -0.04 5.92 -19.17
N GLU A 188 0.23 6.95 -18.37
CA GLU A 188 -0.54 8.20 -18.34
C GLU A 188 0.35 9.38 -18.71
N GLY A 189 -0.15 10.29 -19.53
CA GLY A 189 0.58 11.44 -20.04
C GLY A 189 0.48 11.57 -21.56
N GLU A 190 1.02 12.66 -22.10
CA GLU A 190 0.98 12.94 -23.54
C GLU A 190 1.93 12.00 -24.30
N VAL A 191 1.42 11.26 -25.28
CA VAL A 191 2.24 10.45 -26.19
C VAL A 191 2.60 11.28 -27.40
N GLN A 192 3.90 11.46 -27.66
CA GLN A 192 4.42 12.31 -28.72
C GLN A 192 5.29 11.49 -29.68
N GLU A 193 5.34 11.88 -30.96
CA GLU A 193 6.34 11.38 -31.91
C GLU A 193 7.60 12.24 -31.78
N ILE A 194 8.76 11.61 -31.57
CA ILE A 194 10.03 12.32 -31.48
C ILE A 194 10.77 12.14 -32.81
N GLU A 195 11.52 13.14 -33.29
CA GLU A 195 12.32 13.05 -34.53
C GLU A 195 13.27 11.84 -34.57
N SER A 196 13.60 11.28 -33.42
CA SER A 196 14.42 10.06 -33.26
C SER A 196 13.65 8.74 -33.39
N ASP A 197 12.32 8.78 -33.59
CA ASP A 197 11.47 7.61 -33.91
C ASP A 197 11.58 7.24 -35.42
N THR A 198 11.94 8.18 -36.29
CA THR A 198 12.12 7.95 -37.74
C THR A 198 13.44 7.28 -38.13
N ASP A 199 14.39 7.13 -37.20
CA ASP A 199 15.62 6.32 -37.39
C ASP A 199 15.36 4.82 -37.20
N THR A 200 14.18 4.33 -37.58
CA THR A 200 13.93 2.91 -37.83
C THR A 200 14.52 2.54 -39.20
N SER A 201 15.81 2.80 -39.38
CA SER A 201 16.58 2.11 -40.41
C SER A 201 16.96 0.74 -39.87
N ASP A 202 16.64 -0.28 -40.65
CA ASP A 202 16.88 -1.69 -40.42
C ASP A 202 18.34 -1.93 -39.97
N TYR A 203 18.54 -2.08 -38.67
CA TYR A 203 19.68 -2.83 -38.15
C TYR A 203 19.12 -4.18 -37.74
N GLU A 204 19.16 -5.11 -38.68
CA GLU A 204 19.19 -6.53 -38.39
C GLU A 204 20.24 -6.78 -37.30
N ASP A 205 19.78 -7.44 -36.25
CA ASP A 205 20.57 -8.00 -35.17
C ASP A 205 21.60 -8.98 -35.75
N SER A 206 22.79 -8.47 -36.04
CA SER A 206 23.95 -9.25 -36.45
C SER A 206 25.21 -8.70 -35.79
N SER A 207 25.43 -9.10 -34.54
CA SER A 207 26.78 -9.27 -34.01
C SER A 207 26.79 -10.39 -32.97
N THR A 208 27.09 -11.59 -33.45
CA THR A 208 27.77 -12.64 -32.68
C THR A 208 29.13 -12.17 -32.19
N ASP A 209 29.50 -12.73 -31.03
CA ASP A 209 30.80 -12.79 -30.35
C ASP A 209 31.10 -11.62 -29.40
N CYS A 210 31.51 -11.83 -28.15
CA CYS A 210 31.48 -12.95 -27.20
C CYS A 210 32.03 -12.35 -25.90
N ASP A 211 31.34 -12.48 -24.76
CA ASP A 211 31.99 -12.52 -23.45
C ASP A 211 31.04 -13.16 -22.42
N GLU A 212 31.49 -14.33 -22.01
CA GLU A 212 31.10 -15.21 -20.92
C GLU A 212 30.25 -14.58 -19.79
N ALA A 213 28.93 -14.68 -19.92
CA ALA A 213 28.02 -14.65 -18.77
C ALA A 213 26.99 -15.76 -18.98
N SER A 214 27.24 -16.87 -18.30
CA SER A 214 26.38 -18.03 -18.07
C SER A 214 24.94 -17.82 -18.53
N THR A 215 24.58 -18.54 -19.60
CA THR A 215 23.20 -18.78 -20.03
C THR A 215 22.46 -19.53 -18.92
N LEU A 216 22.06 -18.81 -17.88
CA LEU A 216 20.99 -19.24 -17.02
C LEU A 216 19.72 -18.96 -17.79
N THR A 217 19.20 -20.01 -18.43
CA THR A 217 17.76 -20.17 -18.58
C THR A 217 17.12 -19.76 -17.27
N ILE A 218 16.54 -18.56 -17.22
CA ILE A 218 15.64 -18.17 -16.16
C ILE A 218 14.39 -19.00 -16.44
N GLU A 219 14.43 -20.25 -15.97
CA GLU A 219 13.22 -20.95 -15.60
C GLU A 219 12.45 -19.98 -14.71
N THR A 220 11.32 -19.53 -15.23
CA THR A 220 10.43 -18.58 -14.59
C THR A 220 9.71 -19.32 -13.47
N SER A 221 10.46 -19.88 -12.53
CA SER A 221 9.97 -20.48 -11.30
C SER A 221 10.03 -19.42 -10.20
N SER A 222 9.45 -18.25 -10.47
CA SER A 222 8.84 -17.52 -9.37
C SER A 222 7.67 -18.39 -8.92
N PRO A 223 7.55 -18.76 -7.63
CA PRO A 223 6.32 -19.39 -7.17
C PRO A 223 5.25 -18.31 -7.27
N SER A 224 4.59 -18.22 -8.43
CA SER A 224 3.27 -17.63 -8.51
C SER A 224 2.42 -18.51 -7.59
N PHE A 225 2.31 -18.10 -6.33
CA PHE A 225 1.24 -18.57 -5.49
C PHE A 225 -0.04 -18.10 -6.17
N GLU A 226 -0.57 -18.93 -7.06
CA GLU A 226 -1.94 -18.83 -7.54
C GLU A 226 -2.81 -19.10 -6.31
N TYR A 227 -3.03 -18.05 -5.52
CA TYR A 227 -4.06 -18.07 -4.52
C TYR A 227 -5.39 -18.23 -5.28
N PRO A 228 -6.28 -19.14 -4.88
CA PRO A 228 -7.66 -19.09 -5.32
C PRO A 228 -8.27 -17.81 -4.73
N ILE A 229 -8.10 -16.68 -5.44
CA ILE A 229 -8.57 -15.37 -4.99
C ILE A 229 -10.10 -15.43 -4.88
N SER A 230 -10.60 -15.29 -3.66
CA SER A 230 -12.03 -15.42 -3.36
C SER A 230 -12.57 -14.09 -2.83
N ASN A 231 -12.94 -13.19 -3.74
CA ASN A 231 -13.53 -11.88 -3.37
C ASN A 231 -14.94 -12.01 -2.74
N ASP A 232 -15.55 -13.19 -2.88
CA ASP A 232 -16.83 -13.58 -2.31
C ASP A 232 -16.71 -14.17 -0.90
N LYS A 233 -15.50 -14.27 -0.32
CA LYS A 233 -15.29 -14.84 1.02
C LYS A 233 -14.57 -13.87 1.94
N VAL A 234 -14.87 -13.99 3.24
CA VAL A 234 -14.13 -13.34 4.32
C VAL A 234 -13.86 -14.33 5.43
N PHE A 235 -12.66 -14.26 5.99
CA PHE A 235 -12.23 -15.18 7.05
C PHE A 235 -12.41 -14.51 8.40
N LEU A 236 -13.24 -15.08 9.27
CA LEU A 236 -13.52 -14.54 10.59
C LEU A 236 -12.56 -15.14 11.62
N ASP A 237 -11.80 -14.27 12.28
CA ASP A 237 -11.05 -14.64 13.46
C ASP A 237 -11.92 -14.59 14.73
N ILE A 238 -11.34 -15.00 15.88
CA ILE A 238 -12.05 -15.00 17.16
C ILE A 238 -12.54 -13.58 17.51
N THR A 239 -11.71 -12.56 17.30
CA THR A 239 -12.05 -11.19 17.70
C THR A 239 -13.21 -10.61 16.89
N SER A 240 -13.30 -10.97 15.61
CA SER A 240 -14.36 -10.55 14.71
C SER A 240 -15.68 -11.22 15.07
N MET A 241 -15.65 -12.52 15.33
CA MET A 241 -16.83 -13.26 15.79
C MET A 241 -17.35 -12.70 17.11
N VAL A 242 -16.46 -12.41 18.07
CA VAL A 242 -16.83 -11.75 19.34
C VAL A 242 -17.45 -10.39 19.12
N ALA A 243 -16.82 -9.52 18.31
CA ALA A 243 -17.34 -8.20 18.04
C ALA A 243 -18.73 -8.24 17.37
N TYR A 244 -18.95 -9.21 16.49
CA TYR A 244 -20.21 -9.35 15.76
C TYR A 244 -21.38 -9.78 16.65
N VAL A 245 -21.13 -10.62 17.67
CA VAL A 245 -22.19 -11.16 18.55
C VAL A 245 -22.30 -10.46 19.90
N SER A 246 -21.33 -9.62 20.25
CA SER A 246 -21.26 -8.94 21.54
C SER A 246 -22.52 -8.13 21.84
N SER A 247 -22.92 -8.11 23.11
CA SER A 247 -23.95 -7.18 23.57
C SER A 247 -23.50 -5.72 23.41
N MET A 248 -22.20 -5.43 23.56
CA MET A 248 -21.62 -4.10 23.37
C MET A 248 -22.01 -3.51 22.00
N THR A 249 -21.94 -4.30 20.93
CA THR A 249 -22.29 -3.88 19.57
C THR A 249 -23.78 -4.00 19.24
N SER A 250 -24.58 -4.41 20.23
CA SER A 250 -26.04 -4.62 20.14
C SER A 250 -26.80 -3.77 21.18
N GLY A 251 -26.26 -2.60 21.54
CA GLY A 251 -26.86 -1.65 22.49
C GLY A 251 -26.24 -1.66 23.90
N GLY A 252 -25.41 -2.64 24.22
CA GLY A 252 -24.68 -2.76 25.49
C GLY A 252 -23.56 -1.72 25.68
N ALA A 253 -23.19 -0.95 24.66
CA ALA A 253 -22.23 0.15 24.77
C ALA A 253 -22.75 1.32 25.64
N SER A 254 -24.03 1.34 26.01
CA SER A 254 -24.62 2.32 26.93
C SER A 254 -24.43 1.98 28.40
N PHE A 255 -23.61 0.99 28.76
CA PHE A 255 -23.31 0.67 30.16
C PHE A 255 -21.92 1.19 30.59
N ILE A 256 -21.83 1.57 31.87
CA ILE A 256 -20.60 1.81 32.62
C ILE A 256 -20.28 0.55 33.40
N PHE A 257 -19.25 -0.16 32.94
CA PHE A 257 -18.78 -1.42 33.47
C PHE A 257 -17.79 -1.23 34.63
N PRO A 258 -17.67 -2.20 35.55
CA PRO A 258 -16.66 -2.17 36.62
C PRO A 258 -15.21 -2.17 36.12
N LYS A 259 -14.96 -2.74 34.93
CA LYS A 259 -13.62 -2.88 34.36
C LYS A 259 -13.30 -1.70 33.42
N PRO A 260 -12.23 -0.93 33.65
CA PRO A 260 -11.88 0.23 32.81
C PRO A 260 -11.75 -0.10 31.31
N ILE A 261 -11.18 -1.26 30.97
CA ILE A 261 -10.99 -1.67 29.58
C ILE A 261 -12.32 -1.91 28.84
N TYR A 262 -13.40 -2.25 29.55
CA TYR A 262 -14.73 -2.44 28.95
C TYR A 262 -15.34 -1.08 28.60
N ASN A 263 -15.15 -0.08 29.48
CA ASN A 263 -15.62 1.29 29.24
C ASN A 263 -14.91 1.94 28.06
N GLN A 264 -13.59 1.71 27.91
CA GLN A 264 -12.85 2.18 26.75
C GLN A 264 -13.40 1.59 25.45
N GLN A 265 -13.71 0.29 25.42
CA GLN A 265 -14.29 -0.34 24.23
C GLN A 265 -15.74 0.09 23.97
N ALA A 266 -16.52 0.35 25.02
CA ALA A 266 -17.87 0.90 24.90
C ALA A 266 -17.84 2.33 24.34
N GLU A 267 -16.88 3.16 24.75
CA GLU A 267 -16.66 4.48 24.16
C GLU A 267 -16.29 4.39 22.67
N TRP A 268 -15.38 3.49 22.32
CA TRP A 268 -15.06 3.19 20.93
C TRP A 268 -16.30 2.76 20.13
N GLU A 269 -17.15 1.91 20.69
CA GLU A 269 -18.39 1.49 20.02
C GLU A 269 -19.38 2.65 19.81
N ARG A 270 -19.50 3.57 20.77
CA ARG A 270 -20.36 4.76 20.63
C ARG A 270 -19.83 5.73 19.56
N ASN A 271 -18.51 5.87 19.45
CA ASN A 271 -17.88 6.74 18.46
C ASN A 271 -17.81 6.10 17.07
N SER A 272 -17.64 4.78 17.01
CA SER A 272 -17.47 4.01 15.78
C SER A 272 -18.11 2.64 15.91
N PRO A 273 -19.43 2.52 15.62
CA PRO A 273 -20.14 1.27 15.75
C PRO A 273 -19.54 0.18 14.85
N ALA A 274 -19.17 -0.96 15.45
CA ALA A 274 -18.53 -2.04 14.72
C ALA A 274 -19.53 -2.84 13.88
N LYS A 275 -20.74 -3.06 14.39
CA LYS A 275 -21.72 -3.95 13.75
C LYS A 275 -22.14 -3.51 12.34
N PRO A 276 -22.50 -2.24 12.06
CA PRO A 276 -22.85 -1.82 10.71
C PRO A 276 -21.71 -2.01 9.70
N LYS A 277 -20.47 -1.71 10.09
CA LYS A 277 -19.28 -1.91 9.25
C LYS A 277 -19.01 -3.38 8.94
N LEU A 278 -19.22 -4.25 9.92
CA LEU A 278 -19.11 -5.69 9.73
C LEU A 278 -20.26 -6.23 8.87
N ASP A 279 -21.49 -5.73 9.05
CA ASP A 279 -22.64 -6.11 8.23
C ASP A 279 -22.41 -5.74 6.75
N GLU A 280 -21.92 -4.52 6.47
CA GLU A 280 -21.50 -4.10 5.12
C GLU A 280 -20.39 -4.99 4.55
N LEU A 281 -19.35 -5.28 5.33
CA LEU A 281 -18.26 -6.15 4.89
C LEU A 281 -18.73 -7.59 4.61
N PHE A 282 -19.72 -8.09 5.35
CA PHE A 282 -20.23 -9.46 5.25
C PHE A 282 -21.32 -9.62 4.21
N GLU A 283 -21.88 -8.51 3.71
CA GLU A 283 -22.98 -8.53 2.75
C GLU A 283 -22.55 -9.23 1.45
N GLY A 284 -23.36 -10.20 1.02
CA GLY A 284 -23.09 -10.99 -0.19
C GLY A 284 -21.90 -11.94 -0.10
N LYS A 285 -21.21 -12.04 1.04
CA LYS A 285 -20.01 -12.89 1.20
C LYS A 285 -20.28 -14.15 2.01
N GLN A 286 -19.57 -15.22 1.68
CA GLN A 286 -19.49 -16.44 2.47
C GLN A 286 -18.51 -16.24 3.63
N LEU A 287 -18.99 -16.47 4.86
CA LEU A 287 -18.21 -16.34 6.08
C LEU A 287 -17.48 -17.66 6.34
N VAL A 288 -16.16 -17.60 6.47
CA VAL A 288 -15.30 -18.76 6.68
C VAL A 288 -14.52 -18.63 7.99
N THR A 289 -14.29 -19.72 8.71
CA THR A 289 -13.33 -19.76 9.83
C THR A 289 -12.68 -21.12 9.92
N CYS A 290 -11.57 -21.26 10.65
CA CYS A 290 -10.96 -22.57 10.89
C CYS A 290 -11.46 -23.23 12.17
N SER A 291 -11.21 -24.53 12.28
CA SER A 291 -11.63 -25.36 13.40
C SER A 291 -11.12 -24.83 14.75
N LEU A 292 -9.86 -24.38 14.81
CA LEU A 292 -9.29 -23.79 16.04
C LEU A 292 -10.00 -22.51 16.45
N ALA A 293 -10.22 -21.58 15.52
CA ALA A 293 -10.88 -20.31 15.81
C ALA A 293 -12.34 -20.51 16.23
N PHE A 294 -13.05 -21.43 15.56
CA PHE A 294 -14.42 -21.80 15.90
C PHE A 294 -14.52 -22.35 17.34
N GLN A 295 -13.65 -23.30 17.71
CA GLN A 295 -13.67 -23.91 19.04
C GLN A 295 -13.32 -22.91 20.15
N ASP A 296 -12.28 -22.08 19.94
CA ASP A 296 -11.88 -21.05 20.90
C ASP A 296 -12.99 -19.99 21.07
N PHE A 297 -13.65 -19.57 19.99
CA PHE A 297 -14.78 -18.64 20.03
C PHE A 297 -15.98 -19.25 20.77
N LYS A 298 -16.40 -20.46 20.41
CA LYS A 298 -17.52 -21.13 21.08
C LYS A 298 -17.25 -21.31 22.58
N GLY A 299 -16.05 -21.75 22.94
CA GLY A 299 -15.65 -21.90 24.33
C GLY A 299 -15.62 -20.58 25.12
N LEU A 300 -15.34 -19.46 24.46
CA LEU A 300 -15.42 -18.13 25.06
C LEU A 300 -16.87 -17.72 25.34
N VAL A 301 -17.77 -17.88 24.37
CA VAL A 301 -19.20 -17.57 24.50
C VAL A 301 -19.87 -18.48 25.53
N ASP A 302 -19.53 -19.77 25.57
CA ASP A 302 -20.09 -20.70 26.55
C ASP A 302 -19.76 -20.28 27.99
N LYS A 303 -18.55 -19.76 28.21
CA LYS A 303 -18.06 -19.32 29.52
C LYS A 303 -18.55 -17.93 29.91
N MET A 304 -18.52 -16.96 28.99
CA MET A 304 -18.71 -15.54 29.31
C MET A 304 -19.95 -14.91 28.68
N GLY A 305 -20.58 -15.58 27.71
CA GLY A 305 -21.72 -15.03 26.96
C GLY A 305 -23.03 -15.08 27.73
N GLY A 306 -23.82 -14.01 27.65
CA GLY A 306 -25.21 -14.00 28.13
C GLY A 306 -26.19 -14.65 27.15
N PRO A 307 -27.50 -14.69 27.49
CA PRO A 307 -28.53 -15.28 26.63
C PRO A 307 -28.60 -14.69 25.21
N GLY A 308 -28.57 -13.36 25.07
CA GLY A 308 -28.64 -12.67 23.78
C GLY A 308 -27.38 -12.85 22.93
N GLU A 309 -26.20 -12.83 23.56
CA GLU A 309 -24.92 -13.14 22.90
C GLU A 309 -24.89 -14.59 22.41
N LYS A 310 -25.45 -15.54 23.18
CA LYS A 310 -25.59 -16.94 22.77
C LYS A 310 -26.56 -17.10 21.60
N GLU A 311 -27.68 -16.38 21.61
CA GLU A 311 -28.63 -16.36 20.50
C GLU A 311 -28.00 -15.84 19.20
N ARG A 312 -27.34 -14.67 19.26
CA ARG A 312 -26.60 -14.10 18.12
C ARG A 312 -25.45 -15.01 17.67
N THR A 313 -24.81 -15.70 18.59
CA THR A 313 -23.80 -16.72 18.27
C THR A 313 -24.40 -17.83 17.44
N ASN A 314 -25.53 -18.42 17.85
CA ASN A 314 -26.19 -19.48 17.07
C ASN A 314 -26.58 -19.00 15.67
N ALA A 315 -27.09 -17.76 15.56
CA ALA A 315 -27.39 -17.16 14.26
C ALA A 315 -26.14 -17.02 13.38
N LEU A 316 -25.01 -16.56 13.94
CA LEU A 316 -23.74 -16.48 13.21
C LEU A 316 -23.24 -17.87 12.78
N LEU A 317 -23.27 -18.86 13.67
CA LEU A 317 -22.78 -20.21 13.38
C LEU A 317 -23.54 -20.87 12.22
N SER A 318 -24.84 -20.56 12.06
CA SER A 318 -25.64 -21.09 10.94
C SER A 318 -25.17 -20.61 9.56
N ARG A 319 -24.44 -19.49 9.50
CA ARG A 319 -23.90 -18.88 8.27
C ARG A 319 -22.41 -19.20 8.06
N LEU A 320 -21.76 -19.81 9.03
CA LEU A 320 -20.30 -19.91 9.10
C LEU A 320 -19.82 -21.25 8.53
N GLN A 321 -18.99 -21.19 7.50
CA GLN A 321 -18.28 -22.36 6.98
C GLN A 321 -17.02 -22.61 7.82
N VAL A 322 -16.95 -23.77 8.46
CA VAL A 322 -15.75 -24.19 9.21
C VAL A 322 -14.85 -25.06 8.32
N VAL A 323 -13.58 -24.68 8.20
CA VAL A 323 -12.55 -25.40 7.45
C VAL A 323 -11.53 -26.07 8.38
N ALA A 324 -10.73 -26.99 7.83
CA ALA A 324 -9.62 -27.62 8.54
C ALA A 324 -8.50 -26.61 8.85
N ASP A 325 -7.73 -26.87 9.91
CA ASP A 325 -6.60 -26.05 10.32
C ASP A 325 -5.37 -26.36 9.43
N GLU A 326 -5.30 -25.71 8.27
CA GLU A 326 -4.20 -25.87 7.31
C GLU A 326 -3.44 -24.54 7.11
N PRO A 327 -2.44 -24.22 7.94
CA PRO A 327 -1.68 -22.98 7.77
C PRO A 327 -0.76 -23.02 6.55
N SER A 328 -0.61 -21.89 5.87
CA SER A 328 0.39 -21.70 4.82
C SER A 328 1.80 -21.86 5.38
N GLN A 329 2.73 -22.33 4.55
CA GLN A 329 4.11 -22.56 4.98
C GLN A 329 4.80 -21.26 5.41
N ARG A 330 4.53 -20.14 4.72
CA ARG A 330 5.12 -18.83 5.02
C ARG A 330 4.71 -18.33 6.40
N VAL A 331 3.45 -18.47 6.78
CA VAL A 331 2.95 -18.10 8.12
C VAL A 331 3.42 -19.13 9.16
N ALA A 332 3.42 -20.42 8.83
CA ALA A 332 3.88 -21.50 9.71
C ALA A 332 5.37 -21.39 10.06
N ASN A 333 6.20 -20.82 9.19
CA ASN A 333 7.64 -20.66 9.41
C ASN A 333 8.02 -19.39 10.20
N MET A 334 7.10 -18.46 10.44
CA MET A 334 7.39 -17.24 11.19
C MET A 334 7.93 -17.51 12.60
N GLN A 335 8.88 -16.70 13.05
CA GLN A 335 9.41 -16.77 14.41
C GLN A 335 8.35 -16.35 15.43
N ILE A 336 8.24 -17.12 16.51
CA ILE A 336 7.33 -16.81 17.63
C ILE A 336 7.86 -15.56 18.36
N THR A 337 6.96 -14.63 18.66
CA THR A 337 7.25 -13.41 19.42
C THR A 337 6.12 -13.15 20.42
N ALA A 338 6.22 -12.08 21.22
CA ALA A 338 5.12 -11.68 22.10
C ALA A 338 3.78 -11.47 21.37
N ASN A 339 3.85 -11.01 20.11
CA ASN A 339 2.70 -10.74 19.25
C ASN A 339 2.37 -11.87 18.26
N ILE A 340 3.30 -12.80 18.02
CA ILE A 340 3.12 -13.95 17.12
C ILE A 340 3.09 -15.23 17.96
N LYS A 341 1.88 -15.68 18.32
CA LYS A 341 1.65 -16.91 19.09
C LYS A 341 1.35 -18.08 18.16
N LYS A 342 1.64 -19.32 18.60
CA LYS A 342 1.39 -20.55 17.84
C LYS A 342 -0.05 -20.66 17.34
N ARG A 343 -1.04 -20.31 18.18
CA ARG A 343 -2.46 -20.33 17.81
C ARG A 343 -2.79 -19.32 16.71
N SER A 344 -2.30 -18.08 16.85
CA SER A 344 -2.49 -17.04 15.84
C SER A 344 -1.89 -17.45 14.49
N LYS A 345 -0.71 -18.10 14.48
CA LYS A 345 -0.13 -18.63 13.24
C LYS A 345 -1.04 -19.62 12.51
N VAL A 346 -1.76 -20.47 13.23
CA VAL A 346 -2.71 -21.43 12.62
C VAL A 346 -3.88 -20.67 11.98
N ILE A 347 -4.52 -19.77 12.72
CA ILE A 347 -5.71 -19.02 12.26
C ILE A 347 -5.36 -18.15 11.04
N PHE A 348 -4.36 -17.29 11.19
CA PHE A 348 -3.91 -16.39 10.12
C PHE A 348 -3.32 -17.17 8.94
N GLY A 349 -2.60 -18.26 9.22
CA GLY A 349 -2.01 -19.09 8.16
C GLY A 349 -3.05 -19.84 7.36
N THR A 350 -4.16 -20.24 7.97
CA THR A 350 -5.24 -20.94 7.27
C THR A 350 -5.98 -19.98 6.34
N ALA A 351 -6.31 -18.77 6.81
CA ALA A 351 -6.86 -17.71 5.97
C ALA A 351 -5.93 -17.40 4.80
N ASP A 352 -4.64 -17.29 5.08
CA ASP A 352 -3.60 -17.03 4.10
C ASP A 352 -3.49 -18.11 3.02
N ARG A 353 -3.43 -19.38 3.42
CA ARG A 353 -3.38 -20.52 2.48
C ARG A 353 -4.58 -20.53 1.53
N LEU A 354 -5.74 -20.13 2.03
CA LEU A 354 -6.98 -20.10 1.26
C LEU A 354 -7.13 -18.86 0.37
N GLY A 355 -6.23 -17.88 0.46
CA GLY A 355 -6.38 -16.63 -0.29
C GLY A 355 -7.59 -15.80 0.16
N ILE A 356 -7.96 -15.88 1.44
CA ILE A 356 -9.13 -15.18 2.01
C ILE A 356 -8.65 -14.11 3.00
N ALA A 357 -9.15 -12.89 2.84
CA ALA A 357 -8.86 -11.80 3.75
C ALA A 357 -9.39 -12.07 5.15
N ILE A 358 -8.54 -11.95 6.17
CA ILE A 358 -8.94 -12.16 7.56
C ILE A 358 -9.47 -10.87 8.19
N VAL A 359 -10.65 -10.93 8.80
CA VAL A 359 -11.18 -9.85 9.63
C VAL A 359 -10.59 -10.02 11.03
N THR A 360 -10.00 -8.98 11.60
CA THR A 360 -9.33 -9.08 12.92
C THR A 360 -9.12 -7.75 13.62
N ALA A 361 -9.19 -7.76 14.96
CA ALA A 361 -8.69 -6.69 15.83
C ALA A 361 -7.24 -6.91 16.27
N ASN A 362 -6.64 -8.08 15.98
CA ASN A 362 -5.26 -8.39 16.32
C ASN A 362 -4.26 -7.82 15.31
N THR A 363 -4.26 -6.49 15.17
CA THR A 363 -3.32 -5.76 14.30
C THR A 363 -1.87 -5.89 14.78
N GLY A 364 -1.64 -6.30 16.03
CA GLY A 364 -0.31 -6.60 16.57
C GLY A 364 0.34 -7.80 15.87
N PHE A 365 -0.43 -8.86 15.58
CA PHE A 365 0.04 -10.00 14.79
C PHE A 365 0.41 -9.55 13.37
N VAL A 366 -0.48 -8.84 12.69
CA VAL A 366 -0.26 -8.39 11.29
C VAL A 366 1.00 -7.54 11.17
N ARG A 367 1.18 -6.55 12.06
CA ARG A 367 2.39 -5.72 12.08
C ARG A 367 3.67 -6.52 12.33
N SER A 368 3.59 -7.52 13.21
CA SER A 368 4.75 -8.37 13.54
C SER A 368 5.08 -9.34 12.39
N ALA A 369 4.06 -9.85 11.69
CA ALA A 369 4.20 -10.69 10.50
C ALA A 369 4.87 -9.89 9.36
N PHE A 370 4.40 -8.66 9.12
CA PHE A 370 5.03 -7.73 8.17
C PHE A 370 6.51 -7.48 8.49
N GLY A 371 6.83 -7.30 9.78
CA GLY A 371 8.23 -7.16 10.24
C GLY A 371 9.12 -8.37 9.91
N GLN A 372 8.53 -9.56 9.76
CA GLN A 372 9.22 -10.79 9.33
C GLN A 372 9.12 -11.05 7.82
N GLY A 373 8.60 -10.10 7.03
CA GLY A 373 8.47 -10.22 5.58
C GLY A 373 7.22 -10.98 5.12
N VAL A 374 6.24 -11.19 6.00
CA VAL A 374 4.98 -11.88 5.66
C VAL A 374 3.84 -10.87 5.67
N GLU A 375 3.39 -10.46 4.49
CA GLU A 375 2.22 -9.60 4.34
C GLU A 375 0.93 -10.42 4.41
N ILE A 376 0.03 -10.06 5.33
CA ILE A 376 -1.25 -10.72 5.52
C ILE A 376 -2.34 -9.81 4.96
N ALA A 377 -3.22 -10.34 4.11
CA ALA A 377 -4.42 -9.64 3.69
C ALA A 377 -5.46 -9.63 4.82
N PHE A 378 -5.89 -8.46 5.27
CA PHE A 378 -6.78 -8.35 6.43
C PHE A 378 -7.69 -7.12 6.37
N HIS A 379 -8.84 -7.23 7.03
CA HIS A 379 -9.73 -6.11 7.34
C HIS A 379 -9.64 -5.81 8.85
N PRO A 380 -9.14 -4.61 9.24
CA PRO A 380 -9.09 -4.24 10.64
C PRO A 380 -10.49 -3.95 11.19
N HIS A 381 -10.73 -4.36 12.43
CA HIS A 381 -11.81 -3.80 13.24
C HIS A 381 -11.29 -3.45 14.62
N GLU A 382 -12.00 -2.58 15.34
CA GLU A 382 -11.65 -2.29 16.72
C GLU A 382 -12.10 -3.43 17.65
N PRO A 383 -11.33 -3.72 18.71
CA PRO A 383 -11.66 -4.81 19.61
C PRO A 383 -12.94 -4.50 20.41
N ARG A 384 -13.76 -5.53 20.60
CA ARG A 384 -14.97 -5.53 21.43
C ARG A 384 -14.95 -6.79 22.30
N VAL A 385 -15.58 -6.71 23.48
CA VAL A 385 -15.69 -7.82 24.44
C VAL A 385 -17.14 -8.25 24.60
N LEU A 386 -17.36 -9.49 25.02
CA LEU A 386 -18.66 -9.93 25.50
C LEU A 386 -18.97 -9.23 26.83
N THR A 387 -20.17 -8.65 26.94
CA THR A 387 -20.54 -7.79 28.08
C THR A 387 -21.82 -8.18 28.77
N GLU A 388 -22.69 -9.00 28.16
CA GLU A 388 -24.05 -9.19 28.66
C GLU A 388 -24.11 -9.66 30.12
N GLN A 389 -23.27 -10.61 30.52
CA GLN A 389 -23.21 -11.06 31.92
C GLN A 389 -22.69 -9.99 32.89
N GLN A 390 -21.94 -9.00 32.41
CA GLN A 390 -21.41 -7.91 33.23
C GLN A 390 -22.43 -6.77 33.38
N GLU A 391 -23.44 -6.68 32.51
CA GLU A 391 -24.44 -5.61 32.53
C GLU A 391 -25.24 -5.60 33.84
N ALA A 392 -25.49 -6.78 34.44
CA ALA A 392 -26.15 -6.90 35.75
C ALA A 392 -25.38 -6.23 36.90
N PHE A 393 -24.08 -6.00 36.73
CA PHE A 393 -23.20 -5.32 37.69
C PHE A 393 -22.79 -3.91 37.24
N SER A 394 -23.42 -3.41 36.18
CA SER A 394 -23.07 -2.16 35.51
C SER A 394 -24.18 -1.13 35.67
N GLN A 395 -23.81 0.14 35.53
CA GLN A 395 -24.77 1.25 35.54
C GLN A 395 -25.06 1.67 34.11
N ARG A 396 -26.32 1.99 33.80
CA ARG A 396 -26.67 2.51 32.48
C ARG A 396 -26.24 3.98 32.41
N LEU A 397 -25.54 4.33 31.33
CA LEU A 397 -25.24 5.70 30.96
C LEU A 397 -26.58 6.36 30.57
N GLU A 398 -26.91 7.46 31.27
CA GLU A 398 -28.11 8.26 31.00
C GLU A 398 -28.08 8.96 29.64
#